data_AF-A0A1Y2AL62-F1
#
_entry.id   AF-A0A1Y2AL62-F1
#
_cell.length_a   1.000
_cell.length_b   1.000
_cell.length_c   1.000
_cell.angle_alpha   90.00
_cell.angle_beta   90.00
_cell.angle_gamma   90.00
#
_symmetry.space_group_name_H-M   'P 1'
#
loop_
_entity.id
_entity.type
_entity.pdbx_description
1 polymer ?
#
loop_
_entity_poly.entity_id
_entity_poly.type
_entity_poly.pdbx_seq_one_letter_code
_entity_poly.pdbx_strand_id
1 'polypeptide(L)'
;MKKNEDGYTPIFEAIQNNNIEMFKLLVEYSIENGIKLRIDENGIEKVISEKNPLCKFKNISEINSKFIELIYFCKNKYIIEVIFSRNSYFLKRFNEINKNKGIGNESKKYVILEIENEITEIELEEEKKEKEKIKKDLELLRIEKEEKEKKKLEKKN
;
A
#
# COMPACT_ATOMS: atom_id res chain seq x y z
N MET A 1 4.27 0.56 11.54
CA MET A 1 5.24 1.65 11.25
C MET A 1 5.42 2.51 12.49
N LYS A 2 6.66 2.70 12.94
CA LYS A 2 6.96 3.67 14.02
C LYS A 2 6.87 5.09 13.47
N LYS A 3 6.37 6.01 14.30
CA LYS A 3 6.49 7.44 14.04
C LYS A 3 7.96 7.84 14.19
N ASN A 4 8.41 8.84 13.43
CA ASN A 4 9.69 9.49 13.69
C ASN A 4 9.64 10.28 15.02
N GLU A 5 10.76 10.89 15.40
CA GLU A 5 10.89 11.65 16.66
C GLU A 5 9.88 12.82 16.76
N ASP A 6 9.43 13.33 15.61
CA ASP A 6 8.44 14.40 15.49
C ASP A 6 6.98 13.89 15.40
N GLY A 7 6.76 12.58 15.53
CA GLY A 7 5.43 11.99 15.48
C GLY A 7 4.88 11.72 14.07
N TYR A 8 5.68 11.92 13.02
CA TYR A 8 5.30 11.71 11.63
C TYR A 8 5.48 10.26 11.19
N THR A 9 4.56 9.80 10.36
CA THR A 9 4.73 8.56 9.59
C THR A 9 5.39 8.91 8.25
N PRO A 10 6.37 8.13 7.75
CA PRO A 10 7.03 8.39 6.46
C PRO A 10 6.06 8.64 5.29
N ILE A 11 4.92 7.94 5.29
CA ILE A 11 3.86 8.12 4.27
C ILE A 11 3.24 9.53 4.28
N PHE A 12 3.16 10.18 5.44
CA PHE A 12 2.62 11.52 5.55
C PHE A 12 3.65 12.59 5.14
N GLU A 13 4.94 12.36 5.37
CA GLU A 13 5.99 13.23 4.83
C GLU A 13 5.99 13.24 3.30
N ALA A 14 5.74 12.10 2.65
CA ALA A 14 5.57 12.03 1.20
C ALA A 14 4.38 12.90 0.74
N ILE A 15 3.25 12.86 1.46
CA ILE A 15 2.08 13.69 1.19
C ILE A 15 2.41 15.19 1.37
N GLN A 16 3.05 15.57 2.49
CA GLN A 16 3.41 16.97 2.76
C GLN A 16 4.38 17.54 1.73
N ASN A 17 5.34 16.74 1.27
CA ASN A 17 6.30 17.15 0.27
C ASN A 17 5.79 17.02 -1.16
N ASN A 18 4.51 16.64 -1.33
CA ASN A 18 3.90 16.39 -2.63
C ASN A 18 4.73 15.42 -3.50
N ASN A 19 5.39 14.44 -2.87
CA ASN A 19 6.30 13.49 -3.50
C ASN A 19 5.56 12.17 -3.76
N ILE A 20 5.02 12.03 -4.97
CA ILE A 20 4.18 10.89 -5.36
C ILE A 20 5.03 9.62 -5.49
N GLU A 21 6.23 9.75 -6.02
CA GLU A 21 7.21 8.69 -6.22
C GLU A 21 7.60 8.07 -4.88
N MET A 22 7.89 8.89 -3.86
CA MET A 22 8.16 8.41 -2.50
C MET A 22 6.95 7.68 -1.91
N PHE A 23 5.74 8.18 -2.13
CA PHE A 23 4.53 7.49 -1.66
C PHE A 23 4.37 6.12 -2.34
N LYS A 24 4.60 6.03 -3.66
CA LYS A 24 4.57 4.75 -4.39
C LYS A 24 5.62 3.77 -3.85
N LEU A 25 6.86 4.21 -3.64
CA LEU A 25 7.93 3.38 -3.07
C LEU A 25 7.57 2.87 -1.66
N LEU A 26 6.95 3.71 -0.82
CA LEU A 26 6.51 3.29 0.51
C LEU A 26 5.38 2.24 0.44
N VAL A 27 4.47 2.39 -0.53
CA VAL A 27 3.42 1.41 -0.81
C VAL A 27 4.04 0.11 -1.29
N GLU A 28 4.90 0.12 -2.30
CA GLU A 28 5.62 -1.05 -2.82
C GLU A 28 6.37 -1.78 -1.71
N TYR A 29 7.21 -1.07 -0.95
CA TYR A 29 7.93 -1.63 0.20
C TYR A 29 6.99 -2.28 1.21
N SER A 30 5.82 -1.69 1.45
CA SER A 30 4.85 -2.23 2.39
C SER A 30 4.21 -3.53 1.93
N ILE A 31 3.96 -3.65 0.62
CA ILE A 31 3.42 -4.87 0.00
C ILE A 31 4.50 -5.96 0.08
N GLU A 32 5.71 -5.68 -0.39
CA GLU A 32 6.82 -6.64 -0.44
C GLU A 32 7.18 -7.23 0.92
N ASN A 33 6.99 -6.45 1.99
CA ASN A 33 7.33 -6.83 3.35
C ASN A 33 6.10 -7.22 4.19
N GLY A 34 4.90 -7.28 3.62
CA GLY A 34 3.66 -7.60 4.34
C GLY A 34 3.33 -6.62 5.47
N ILE A 35 3.78 -5.37 5.35
CA ILE A 35 3.58 -4.31 6.34
C ILE A 35 2.28 -3.58 6.00
N LYS A 36 1.32 -3.57 6.92
CA LYS A 36 0.13 -2.74 6.76
C LYS A 36 0.45 -1.27 7.01
N LEU A 37 0.31 -0.43 5.98
CA LEU A 37 0.38 1.02 6.11
C LEU A 37 -0.90 1.56 6.74
N ARG A 38 -0.77 2.62 7.55
CA ARG A 38 -1.92 3.29 8.19
C ARG A 38 -1.82 4.79 8.01
N ILE A 39 -2.89 5.39 7.52
CA ILE A 39 -3.09 6.84 7.46
C ILE A 39 -4.17 7.21 8.46
N ASP A 40 -3.82 8.04 9.43
CA ASP A 40 -4.72 8.52 10.48
C ASP A 40 -5.06 9.99 10.24
N GLU A 41 -6.28 10.26 9.79
CA GLU A 41 -6.73 11.60 9.44
C GLU A 41 -6.72 12.54 10.65
N ASN A 42 -7.05 12.04 11.85
CA ASN A 42 -6.97 12.85 13.07
C ASN A 42 -5.51 13.24 13.38
N GLY A 43 -4.57 12.35 13.09
CA GLY A 43 -3.14 12.63 13.23
C GLY A 43 -2.69 13.73 12.27
N ILE A 44 -3.15 13.69 11.02
CA ILE A 44 -2.87 14.72 10.01
C ILE A 44 -3.46 16.06 10.43
N GLU A 45 -4.74 16.09 10.79
CA GLU A 45 -5.43 17.29 11.25
C GLU A 45 -4.72 17.91 12.46
N LYS A 46 -4.30 17.07 13.42
CA LYS A 46 -3.56 17.51 14.60
C LYS A 46 -2.27 18.23 14.21
N VAL A 47 -1.42 17.61 13.38
CA VAL A 47 -0.17 18.23 12.90
C VAL A 47 -0.44 19.59 12.26
N ILE A 48 -1.42 19.64 11.34
CA ILE A 48 -1.77 20.85 10.60
C ILE A 48 -2.24 21.94 11.58
N SER A 49 -3.06 21.56 12.58
CA SER A 49 -3.66 22.47 13.55
C SER A 49 -2.65 23.02 14.58
N GLU A 50 -1.64 22.23 14.95
CA GLU A 50 -0.58 22.63 15.88
C GLU A 50 0.36 23.67 15.26
N LYS A 51 0.15 24.05 13.98
CA LYS A 51 0.99 24.97 13.21
C LYS A 51 2.46 24.58 13.32
N ASN A 52 2.74 23.28 13.26
CA ASN A 52 4.11 22.80 13.27
C ASN A 52 4.87 23.54 12.15
N PRO A 53 5.98 24.24 12.45
CA PRO A 53 6.70 25.05 11.46
C PRO A 53 7.15 24.25 10.22
N LEU A 54 7.27 22.93 10.37
CA LEU A 54 7.68 22.02 9.30
C LEU A 54 6.49 21.58 8.42
N CYS A 55 5.25 21.73 8.89
CA CYS A 55 4.06 21.37 8.12
C CYS A 55 3.72 22.46 7.10
N LYS A 56 3.71 22.08 5.83
CA LYS A 56 3.44 23.00 4.70
C LYS A 56 1.97 23.32 4.50
N PHE A 57 1.06 22.52 5.07
CA PHE A 57 -0.37 22.68 4.87
C PHE A 57 -1.00 23.58 5.93
N LYS A 58 -1.89 24.48 5.52
CA LYS A 58 -2.74 25.27 6.43
C LYS A 58 -4.01 24.52 6.80
N ASN A 59 -4.45 23.62 5.94
CA ASN A 59 -5.66 22.81 6.12
C ASN A 59 -5.50 21.48 5.37
N ILE A 60 -6.24 20.45 5.80
CA ILE A 60 -6.17 19.13 5.17
C ILE A 60 -6.64 19.12 3.70
N SER A 61 -7.49 20.09 3.31
CA SER A 61 -7.95 20.20 1.92
C SER A 61 -6.89 20.66 0.93
N GLU A 62 -5.74 21.13 1.40
CA GLU A 62 -4.57 21.43 0.56
C GLU A 62 -3.81 20.18 0.09
N ILE A 63 -4.14 19.00 0.61
CA ILE A 63 -3.56 17.74 0.11
C ILE A 63 -3.93 17.58 -1.37
N ASN A 64 -2.91 17.39 -2.20
CA ASN A 64 -3.05 17.20 -3.64
C ASN A 64 -4.00 16.03 -3.95
N SER A 65 -4.94 16.26 -4.87
CA SER A 65 -5.96 15.29 -5.25
C SER A 65 -5.40 13.96 -5.74
N LYS A 66 -4.20 13.94 -6.34
CA LYS A 66 -3.54 12.69 -6.74
C LYS A 66 -3.26 11.77 -5.55
N PHE A 67 -2.86 12.31 -4.40
CA PHE A 67 -2.73 11.51 -3.18
C PHE A 67 -4.07 10.99 -2.71
N ILE A 68 -5.13 11.79 -2.79
CA ILE A 68 -6.46 11.35 -2.39
C ILE A 68 -6.92 10.16 -3.24
N GLU A 69 -6.67 10.20 -4.55
CA GLU A 69 -6.96 9.10 -5.48
C GLU A 69 -6.10 7.87 -5.18
N LEU A 70 -4.79 8.04 -4.96
CA LEU A 70 -3.88 6.94 -4.60
C LEU A 70 -4.26 6.28 -3.27
N ILE A 71 -4.53 7.07 -2.22
CA ILE A 71 -4.94 6.58 -0.91
C ILE A 71 -6.27 5.84 -1.04
N TYR A 72 -7.22 6.38 -1.79
CA TYR A 72 -8.50 5.72 -2.05
C TYR A 72 -8.32 4.35 -2.69
N PHE A 73 -7.49 4.28 -3.74
CA PHE A 73 -7.21 3.05 -4.44
C PHE A 73 -6.53 2.01 -3.54
N CYS A 74 -5.44 2.39 -2.87
CA CYS A 74 -4.70 1.52 -1.97
C CYS A 74 -5.56 1.02 -0.80
N LYS A 75 -6.49 1.86 -0.32
CA LYS A 75 -7.46 1.47 0.71
C LYS A 75 -8.41 0.39 0.22
N ASN A 76 -8.91 0.49 -1.02
CA ASN A 76 -9.84 -0.50 -1.57
C ASN A 76 -9.17 -1.85 -1.84
N LYS A 77 -7.86 -1.85 -2.09
CA LYS A 77 -7.02 -3.05 -2.15
C LYS A 77 -6.53 -3.56 -0.79
N TYR A 78 -6.98 -2.95 0.31
CA TYR A 78 -6.56 -3.27 1.68
C TYR A 78 -5.06 -3.10 1.99
N ILE A 79 -4.31 -2.43 1.10
CA ILE A 79 -2.88 -2.13 1.27
C ILE A 79 -2.68 -1.07 2.37
N ILE A 80 -3.53 -0.03 2.36
CA ILE A 80 -3.51 1.05 3.34
C ILE A 80 -4.78 1.01 4.18
N GLU A 81 -4.63 1.03 5.50
CA GLU A 81 -5.72 1.33 6.43
C GLU A 81 -5.89 2.85 6.57
N VAL A 82 -7.09 3.35 6.32
CA VAL A 82 -7.42 4.76 6.51
C VAL A 82 -8.38 4.90 7.69
N ILE A 83 -7.98 5.69 8.68
CA ILE A 83 -8.82 6.04 9.83
C ILE A 83 -9.35 7.43 9.63
N PHE A 84 -10.68 7.50 9.49
CA PHE A 84 -11.39 8.73 9.22
C PHE A 84 -11.63 9.54 10.49
N SER A 85 -11.52 10.87 10.40
CA SER A 85 -11.94 11.78 11.46
C SER A 85 -13.48 11.91 11.47
N ARG A 86 -14.04 12.49 12.55
CA ARG A 86 -15.51 12.69 12.66
C ARG A 86 -16.07 13.51 11.49
N ASN A 87 -15.31 14.49 10.99
CA ASN A 87 -15.69 15.37 9.88
C ASN A 87 -14.83 15.12 8.62
N SER A 88 -14.43 13.86 8.44
CA SER A 88 -13.44 13.40 7.45
C SER A 88 -13.52 14.09 6.09
N TYR A 89 -12.41 14.74 5.73
CA TYR A 89 -12.15 15.23 4.38
C TYR A 89 -11.94 14.07 3.41
N PHE A 90 -11.16 13.06 3.80
CA PHE A 90 -10.89 11.90 2.95
C PHE A 90 -12.18 11.15 2.57
N LEU A 91 -13.07 10.90 3.52
CA LEU A 91 -14.34 10.22 3.25
C LEU A 91 -15.21 11.01 2.27
N LYS A 92 -15.29 12.34 2.42
CA LYS A 92 -16.02 13.22 1.48
C LYS A 92 -15.46 13.09 0.07
N ARG A 93 -14.14 13.17 -0.08
CA ARG A 93 -13.46 13.09 -1.37
C ARG A 93 -13.57 11.70 -2.00
N PHE A 94 -13.49 10.62 -1.21
CA PHE A 94 -13.69 9.26 -1.69
C PHE A 94 -15.10 9.05 -2.25
N ASN A 95 -16.12 9.62 -1.59
CA ASN A 95 -17.49 9.59 -2.08
C ASN A 95 -17.65 10.35 -3.41
N GLU A 96 -16.92 11.45 -3.60
CA GLU A 96 -16.90 12.20 -4.86
C GLU A 96 -16.23 11.42 -5.99
N ILE A 97 -15.09 10.75 -5.71
CA ILE A 97 -14.43 9.87 -6.68
C ILE A 97 -15.39 8.77 -7.16
N ASN A 98 -16.13 8.15 -6.23
CA ASN A 98 -17.10 7.10 -6.57
C ASN A 98 -18.24 7.60 -7.45
N LYS A 99 -18.77 8.80 -7.19
CA LYS A 99 -19.82 9.40 -8.04
C LYS A 99 -19.32 9.68 -9.45
N ASN A 100 -18.05 10.06 -9.59
CA ASN A 100 -17.45 10.40 -10.88
C ASN A 100 -17.07 9.18 -11.74
N LYS A 101 -16.96 7.96 -11.15
CA LYS A 101 -16.76 6.74 -11.95
C LYS A 101 -17.97 6.40 -12.85
N GLY A 102 -19.15 6.95 -12.57
CA GLY A 102 -20.35 6.81 -13.40
C GLY A 102 -20.50 7.84 -14.54
N ILE A 103 -19.64 8.86 -14.60
CA ILE A 103 -19.72 9.95 -15.58
C ILE A 103 -18.41 10.00 -16.35
N GLY A 104 -18.43 9.69 -17.65
CA GLY A 104 -17.26 9.49 -18.51
C GLY A 104 -16.30 10.69 -18.59
N ASN A 105 -15.38 10.79 -17.64
CA ASN A 105 -14.21 11.68 -17.69
C ASN A 105 -12.97 10.83 -18.03
N GLU A 106 -12.69 10.69 -19.32
CA GLU A 106 -11.67 9.76 -19.86
C GLU A 106 -10.25 10.07 -19.37
N SER A 107 -9.87 11.35 -19.24
CA SER A 107 -8.51 11.74 -18.83
C SER A 107 -8.17 11.42 -17.38
N LYS A 108 -9.15 11.44 -16.45
CA LYS A 108 -8.95 10.96 -15.07
C LYS A 108 -8.98 9.43 -14.99
N LYS A 109 -9.74 8.78 -15.88
CA LYS A 109 -9.77 7.32 -16.00
C LYS A 109 -8.40 6.75 -16.40
N TYR A 110 -7.67 7.40 -17.31
CA TYR A 110 -6.33 6.94 -17.77
C TYR A 110 -5.28 6.97 -16.66
N VAL A 111 -5.13 8.07 -15.92
CA VAL A 111 -4.15 8.17 -14.82
C VAL A 111 -4.46 7.18 -13.71
N ILE A 112 -5.75 6.99 -13.41
CA ILE A 112 -6.19 5.93 -12.50
C ILE A 112 -5.79 4.58 -13.08
N LEU A 113 -6.15 4.24 -14.33
CA LEU A 113 -5.81 2.97 -14.97
C LEU A 113 -4.31 2.64 -14.94
N GLU A 114 -3.45 3.62 -15.20
CA GLU A 114 -1.98 3.44 -15.15
C GLU A 114 -1.53 3.03 -13.76
N ILE A 115 -2.00 3.73 -12.72
CA ILE A 115 -1.73 3.40 -11.31
C ILE A 115 -2.34 2.03 -10.94
N GLU A 116 -3.57 1.75 -11.40
CA GLU A 116 -4.25 0.47 -11.15
C GLU A 116 -3.45 -0.69 -11.77
N ASN A 117 -2.94 -0.51 -12.99
CA ASN A 117 -2.14 -1.48 -13.72
C ASN A 117 -0.79 -1.71 -13.02
N GLU A 118 -0.05 -0.64 -12.68
CA GLU A 118 1.25 -0.75 -11.98
C GLU A 118 1.11 -1.55 -10.67
N ILE A 119 0.11 -1.24 -9.84
CA ILE A 119 -0.08 -1.92 -8.55
C ILE A 119 -0.53 -3.37 -8.77
N THR A 120 -1.35 -3.64 -9.78
CA THR A 120 -1.80 -5.00 -10.08
C THR A 120 -0.66 -5.86 -10.65
N GLU A 121 0.25 -5.27 -11.43
CA GLU A 121 1.46 -5.94 -11.91
C GLU A 121 2.36 -6.34 -10.75
N ILE A 122 2.54 -5.47 -9.75
CA ILE A 122 3.29 -5.77 -8.52
C ILE A 122 2.67 -6.96 -7.77
N GLU A 123 1.35 -6.94 -7.53
CA GLU A 123 0.63 -8.04 -6.87
C GLU A 123 0.80 -9.38 -7.62
N LEU A 124 0.71 -9.35 -8.95
CA LEU A 124 0.91 -10.52 -9.82
C LEU A 124 2.34 -11.05 -9.76
N GLU A 125 3.34 -10.18 -9.70
CA GLU A 125 4.74 -10.58 -9.56
C GLU A 125 5.02 -11.22 -8.19
N GLU A 126 4.45 -10.68 -7.11
CA GLU A 126 4.57 -11.27 -5.79
C GLU A 126 3.92 -12.65 -5.71
N GLU A 127 2.70 -12.80 -6.23
CA GLU A 127 2.01 -14.09 -6.27
C GLU A 127 2.83 -15.13 -7.08
N LYS A 128 3.48 -14.71 -8.18
CA LYS A 128 4.40 -15.58 -8.94
C LYS A 128 5.62 -15.96 -8.12
N LYS A 129 6.27 -15.01 -7.43
CA LYS A 129 7.44 -15.26 -6.57
C LYS A 129 7.10 -16.25 -5.45
N GLU A 130 5.95 -16.08 -4.81
CA GLU A 130 5.48 -16.97 -3.74
C GLU A 130 5.18 -18.38 -4.26
N LYS A 131 4.47 -18.50 -5.40
CA LYS A 131 4.24 -19.79 -6.06
C LYS A 131 5.54 -20.50 -6.46
N GLU A 132 6.53 -19.76 -6.95
CA GLU A 132 7.83 -20.33 -7.31
C GLU A 132 8.58 -20.85 -6.07
N LYS A 133 8.53 -20.11 -4.95
CA LYS A 133 9.09 -20.55 -3.68
C LYS A 133 8.43 -21.83 -3.17
N ILE A 134 7.09 -21.87 -3.16
CA ILE A 134 6.33 -23.06 -2.77
C ILE A 134 6.68 -24.27 -3.65
N LYS A 135 6.83 -24.06 -4.97
CA LYS A 135 7.22 -25.12 -5.90
C LYS A 135 8.60 -25.69 -5.57
N LYS A 136 9.59 -24.83 -5.29
CA LYS A 136 10.94 -25.24 -4.89
C LYS A 136 10.93 -26.04 -3.58
N ASP A 137 10.16 -25.59 -2.59
CA ASP A 137 10.03 -26.27 -1.29
C ASP A 137 9.38 -27.66 -1.44
N LEU A 138 8.35 -27.79 -2.27
CA LEU A 138 7.70 -29.07 -2.57
C LEU A 138 8.63 -30.06 -3.29
N GLU A 139 9.46 -29.57 -4.20
CA GLU A 139 10.43 -30.39 -4.93
C GLU A 139 11.54 -30.89 -3.99
N LEU A 140 12.03 -30.04 -3.08
CA LEU A 140 12.99 -30.45 -2.05
C LEU A 140 12.40 -31.53 -1.12
N LEU A 141 11.16 -31.34 -0.64
CA LEU A 141 10.47 -32.33 0.19
C LEU A 141 10.30 -33.68 -0.50
N ARG A 142 10.03 -33.66 -1.81
CA ARG A 142 9.93 -34.89 -2.62
C ARG A 142 11.28 -35.60 -2.69
N ILE A 143 12.36 -34.88 -2.97
CA ILE A 143 13.73 -35.44 -3.03
C ILE A 143 14.10 -36.05 -1.67
N GLU A 144 13.88 -35.34 -0.56
CA GLU A 144 14.17 -35.85 0.78
C GLU A 144 13.39 -37.13 1.11
N LYS A 145 12.13 -37.22 0.66
CA LYS A 145 11.31 -38.41 0.87
C LYS A 145 11.86 -39.60 0.08
N GLU A 146 12.21 -39.38 -1.19
CA GLU A 146 12.82 -40.40 -2.05
C GLU A 146 14.15 -40.90 -1.46
N GLU A 147 15.00 -40.01 -0.94
CA GLU A 147 16.24 -40.38 -0.26
C GLU A 147 16.01 -41.17 1.03
N LYS A 148 15.03 -40.76 1.85
CA LYS A 148 14.65 -41.47 3.08
C LYS A 148 14.14 -42.88 2.77
N GLU A 149 13.39 -43.05 1.69
CA GLU A 149 12.90 -44.36 1.22
C GLU A 149 14.04 -45.25 0.71
N LYS A 150 14.97 -44.70 -0.09
CA LYS A 150 16.17 -45.43 -0.54
C LYS A 150 17.02 -45.92 0.64
N LYS A 151 17.30 -45.04 1.62
CA LYS A 151 18.06 -45.40 2.84
C LYS A 151 17.36 -46.47 3.68
N LYS A 152 16.02 -46.53 3.70
CA LYS A 152 15.27 -47.59 4.39
C LYS A 152 15.37 -48.92 3.65
N LEU A 153 15.42 -48.90 2.32
CA LEU A 153 15.58 -50.10 1.50
C LEU A 153 16.99 -50.71 1.67
N GLU A 154 18.02 -49.86 1.66
CA GLU A 154 19.42 -50.28 1.86
C GLU A 154 19.67 -50.91 3.23
N LYS A 155 18.99 -50.43 4.29
CA LYS A 155 19.11 -51.01 5.65
C LYS A 155 18.35 -52.33 5.84
N LYS A 156 17.53 -52.75 4.87
CA LYS A 156 16.71 -53.96 4.93
C LYS A 156 17.32 -55.16 4.19
N ASN A 157 18.39 -54.93 3.42
CA ASN A 157 19.18 -55.96 2.72
C ASN A 157 20.51 -56.19 3.44
#